data_AF-A0A4Q4CNM4-F1
#
_entry.id   AF-A0A4Q4CNM4-F1
#
_cell.length_a   1.000
_cell.length_b   1.000
_cell.length_c   1.000
_cell.angle_alpha   90.00
_cell.angle_beta   90.00
_cell.angle_gamma   90.00
#
_symmetry.space_group_name_H-M   'P 1'
#
loop_
_entity.id
_entity.type
_entity.pdbx_description
1 polymer ?
#
loop_
_entity_poly.entity_id
_entity_poly.type
_entity_poly.pdbx_seq_one_letter_code
_entity_poly.pdbx_strand_id
1 'polypeptide(L)'
;ILAKYEAQAAKVQQQFDRGLITEDERRQELIEIWTQATAEVAEAMNANFNEDNPIYMMVNSGARGNMMQLRQIAAMRGLVANPKGEIIPRPIKSNYREGLSVVEYFIATHGARKGLADTALRTADSGYLTRRLVDVSQDVIIREEDCGTERGLLKVIADKLDDGTPVKTANVETSAYSRSASVDIVHPETGEVLVPAGGDLGDVEIDQLVIAGVEEIRVRTVLTCEAAAGTCAKCYGRSLATGKLVDIGEAVGTIAAQSIGEPGTQLTMRTFHTGGVAGDDITHGLPRVVELFEARQPKGKAPISEVAGRIAIDDTDKTRKLVVGGDDGSEVIEYPVTKRSRLLIEDGQHVEVGQQLTHGTRDPQ
;
A
#
# COMPACT_ATOMS: atom_id res chain seq x y z
N ILE A 1 4.62 4.80 35.72
CA ILE A 1 4.31 3.99 34.52
C ILE A 1 5.19 2.74 34.47
N LEU A 2 6.51 2.84 34.30
CA LEU A 2 7.39 1.67 34.12
C LEU A 2 7.33 0.61 35.22
N ALA A 3 7.31 0.99 36.50
CA ALA A 3 7.26 0.02 37.62
C ALA A 3 6.03 -0.91 37.58
N LYS A 4 4.89 -0.44 37.07
CA LYS A 4 3.67 -1.24 36.88
C LYS A 4 3.91 -2.35 35.84
N TYR A 5 4.48 -1.98 34.70
CA TYR A 5 4.78 -2.92 33.61
C TYR A 5 5.92 -3.88 33.95
N GLU A 6 6.89 -3.46 34.77
CA GLU A 6 7.92 -4.35 35.32
C GLU A 6 7.33 -5.44 36.22
N ALA A 7 6.37 -5.08 37.08
CA ALA A 7 5.69 -6.05 37.93
C ALA A 7 4.87 -7.06 37.09
N GLN A 8 4.22 -6.60 36.01
CA GLN A 8 3.51 -7.48 35.07
C GLN A 8 4.47 -8.42 34.35
N ALA A 9 5.57 -7.91 33.80
CA ALA A 9 6.59 -8.73 33.14
C ALA A 9 7.22 -9.77 34.09
N ALA A 10 7.44 -9.40 35.36
CA ALA A 10 7.93 -10.33 36.38
C ALA A 10 6.92 -11.45 36.69
N LYS A 11 5.62 -11.15 36.67
CA LYS A 11 4.55 -12.15 36.84
C LYS A 11 4.55 -13.17 35.69
N VAL A 12 4.68 -12.71 34.46
CA VAL A 12 4.79 -13.58 33.27
C VAL A 12 6.03 -14.48 33.38
N GLN A 13 7.17 -13.93 33.78
CA GLN A 13 8.38 -14.72 34.03
C GLN A 13 8.16 -15.78 35.12
N GLN A 14 7.49 -15.42 36.22
CA GLN A 14 7.18 -16.37 37.29
C GLN A 14 6.23 -17.48 36.84
N GLN A 15 5.27 -17.20 35.96
CA GLN A 15 4.39 -18.22 35.38
C GLN A 15 5.15 -19.19 34.50
N PHE A 16 6.12 -18.70 33.73
CA PHE A 16 7.02 -19.54 32.94
C PHE A 16 7.90 -20.42 33.83
N ASP A 17 8.51 -19.85 34.87
CA ASP A 17 9.36 -20.60 35.81
C ASP A 17 8.58 -21.69 36.57
N ARG A 18 7.25 -21.52 36.71
CA ARG A 18 6.32 -22.51 37.29
C ARG A 18 5.79 -23.53 36.26
N GLY A 19 6.16 -23.42 34.99
CA GLY A 19 5.71 -24.29 33.91
C GLY A 19 4.25 -24.10 33.49
N LEU A 20 3.65 -22.94 33.77
CA LEU A 20 2.25 -22.64 33.43
C LEU A 20 2.07 -22.15 31.98
N ILE A 21 3.14 -21.61 31.39
CA ILE A 21 3.15 -21.07 30.03
C ILE A 21 4.39 -21.57 29.28
N THR A 22 4.28 -21.60 27.95
CA THR A 22 5.39 -21.94 27.05
C THR A 22 6.32 -20.76 26.78
N GLU A 23 7.48 -21.00 26.18
CA GLU A 23 8.44 -19.95 25.84
C GLU A 23 7.91 -18.97 24.77
N ASP A 24 7.13 -19.49 23.82
CA ASP A 24 6.52 -18.67 22.76
C ASP A 24 5.44 -17.74 23.34
N GLU A 25 4.58 -18.28 24.20
CA GLU A 25 3.57 -17.49 24.94
C GLU A 25 4.22 -16.43 25.81
N ARG A 26 5.27 -16.80 26.57
CA ARG A 26 6.06 -15.85 27.39
C ARG A 26 6.58 -14.70 26.55
N ARG A 27 7.17 -15.01 25.39
CA ARG A 27 7.75 -14.00 24.50
C ARG A 27 6.68 -13.06 23.94
N GLN A 28 5.54 -13.59 23.50
CA GLN A 28 4.45 -12.78 22.96
C GLN A 28 3.85 -11.87 24.03
N GLU A 29 3.54 -12.39 25.21
CA GLU A 29 2.99 -11.59 26.32
C GLU A 29 3.95 -10.47 26.74
N LEU A 30 5.26 -10.76 26.82
CA LEU A 30 6.26 -9.72 27.13
C LEU A 30 6.31 -8.62 26.07
N ILE A 31 6.22 -8.98 24.78
CA ILE A 31 6.19 -8.00 23.69
C ILE A 31 4.95 -7.10 23.82
N GLU A 32 3.78 -7.67 24.09
CA GLU A 32 2.52 -6.92 24.25
C GLU A 32 2.60 -5.95 25.44
N ILE A 33 3.05 -6.43 26.60
CA ILE A 33 3.24 -5.62 27.83
C ILE A 33 4.14 -4.41 27.54
N TRP A 34 5.29 -4.62 26.91
CA TRP A 34 6.25 -3.55 26.64
C TRP A 34 5.82 -2.62 25.51
N THR A 35 5.02 -3.11 24.55
CA THR A 35 4.40 -2.28 23.51
C THR A 35 3.40 -1.31 24.14
N GLN A 36 2.54 -1.81 25.03
CA GLN A 36 1.60 -0.97 25.80
C GLN A 36 2.33 0.04 26.68
N ALA A 37 3.39 -0.39 27.38
CA ALA A 37 4.21 0.52 28.19
C ALA A 37 4.80 1.67 27.34
N THR A 38 5.26 1.35 26.13
CA THR A 38 5.83 2.34 25.20
C THR A 38 4.78 3.35 24.73
N ALA A 39 3.54 2.91 24.50
CA ALA A 39 2.43 3.79 24.15
C ALA A 39 2.03 4.70 25.32
N GLU A 40 1.82 4.14 26.53
CA GLU A 40 1.42 4.91 27.72
C GLU A 40 2.47 5.99 28.06
N VAL A 41 3.77 5.67 27.95
CA VAL A 41 4.85 6.65 28.16
C VAL A 41 4.88 7.70 27.05
N ALA A 42 4.57 7.36 25.81
CA ALA A 42 4.51 8.32 24.70
C ALA A 42 3.35 9.31 24.85
N GLU A 43 2.19 8.86 25.32
CA GLU A 43 1.05 9.72 25.63
C GLU A 43 1.36 10.68 26.78
N ALA A 44 1.93 10.14 27.87
CA ALA A 44 2.37 10.97 29.00
C ALA A 44 3.44 11.99 28.59
N MET A 45 4.32 11.63 27.66
CA MET A 45 5.30 12.55 27.09
C MET A 45 4.61 13.70 26.33
N ASN A 46 3.67 13.39 25.44
CA ASN A 46 2.95 14.40 24.65
C ASN A 46 2.15 15.36 25.55
N ALA A 47 1.51 14.85 26.61
CA ALA A 47 0.76 15.68 27.55
C ALA A 47 1.65 16.65 28.37
N ASN A 48 2.94 16.34 28.53
CA ASN A 48 3.89 17.15 29.29
C ASN A 48 4.70 18.13 28.42
N PHE A 49 4.63 18.04 27.09
CA PHE A 49 5.31 18.97 26.21
C PHE A 49 4.51 20.27 26.08
N ASN A 50 5.14 21.39 26.42
CA ASN A 50 4.59 22.71 26.14
C ASN A 50 4.71 23.04 24.64
N GLU A 51 3.73 23.76 24.10
CA GLU A 51 3.74 24.21 22.70
C GLU A 51 4.94 25.12 22.38
N ASP A 52 5.43 25.89 23.36
CA ASP A 52 6.60 26.77 23.22
C ASP A 52 7.95 26.02 23.19
N ASN A 53 7.96 24.70 23.39
CA ASN A 53 9.22 23.94 23.37
C ASN A 53 9.77 23.90 21.94
N PRO A 54 11.00 24.39 21.67
CA PRO A 54 11.55 24.43 20.31
C PRO A 54 11.62 23.05 19.64
N ILE A 55 11.86 21.98 20.40
CA ILE A 55 11.90 20.62 19.87
C ILE A 55 10.50 20.16 19.45
N TYR A 56 9.49 20.46 20.27
CA TYR A 56 8.11 20.15 19.95
C TYR A 56 7.63 20.97 18.74
N MET A 57 7.95 22.27 18.68
CA MET A 57 7.64 23.14 17.55
C MET A 57 8.22 22.60 16.23
N MET A 58 9.48 22.15 16.21
CA MET A 58 10.10 21.60 14.99
C MET A 58 9.41 20.34 14.46
N VAL A 59 8.95 19.47 15.37
CA VAL A 59 8.25 18.22 15.02
C VAL A 59 6.80 18.51 14.62
N ASN A 60 6.10 19.36 15.38
CA ASN A 60 4.70 19.71 15.15
C ASN A 60 4.53 20.54 13.87
N SER A 61 5.48 21.43 13.55
CA SER A 61 5.46 22.20 12.31
C SER A 61 5.80 21.37 11.06
N GLY A 62 6.17 20.10 11.22
CA GLY A 62 6.64 19.24 10.13
C GLY A 62 7.98 19.67 9.53
N ALA A 63 8.72 20.59 10.17
CA ALA A 63 9.97 21.12 9.62
C ALA A 63 11.07 20.05 9.63
N ARG A 64 11.22 19.34 10.76
CA ARG A 64 12.14 18.20 10.85
C ARG A 64 11.81 17.30 12.02
N GLY A 65 11.77 16.01 11.73
CA GLY A 65 11.61 14.95 12.72
C GLY A 65 10.18 14.47 12.84
N ASN A 66 9.99 13.41 13.64
CA ASN A 66 8.68 12.83 13.88
C ASN A 66 8.45 12.53 15.37
N MET A 67 7.21 12.28 15.75
CA MET A 67 6.85 12.02 17.15
C MET A 67 7.52 10.75 17.71
N MET A 68 7.79 9.76 16.85
CA MET A 68 8.54 8.55 17.24
C MET A 68 10.00 8.84 17.60
N GLN A 69 10.67 9.78 16.92
CA GLN A 69 12.02 10.22 17.23
C GLN A 69 12.04 11.03 18.53
N LEU A 70 11.04 11.90 18.73
CA LEU A 70 10.89 12.63 19.98
C LEU A 70 10.73 11.68 21.17
N ARG A 71 9.94 10.62 21.01
CA ARG A 71 9.79 9.54 22.00
C ARG A 71 11.13 8.91 22.40
N GLN A 72 12.01 8.65 21.44
CA GLN A 72 13.33 8.07 21.73
C GLN A 72 14.23 9.04 22.50
N ILE A 73 14.05 10.35 22.32
CA ILE A 73 14.85 11.38 22.99
C ILE A 73 14.39 11.60 24.43
N ALA A 74 13.08 11.68 24.66
CA ALA A 74 12.51 12.21 25.90
C ALA A 74 11.72 11.20 26.74
N ALA A 75 11.33 10.05 26.18
CA ALA A 75 10.45 9.08 26.84
C ALA A 75 11.15 7.74 27.06
N MET A 76 11.00 6.82 26.12
CA MET A 76 11.67 5.53 26.12
C MET A 76 11.89 5.08 24.68
N ARG A 77 13.00 4.38 24.45
CA ARG A 77 13.28 3.83 23.13
C ARG A 77 12.37 2.65 22.79
N GLY A 78 12.12 1.77 23.77
CA GLY A 78 11.21 0.63 23.63
C GLY A 78 11.87 -0.62 23.07
N LEU A 79 11.09 -1.41 22.32
CA LEU A 79 11.50 -2.70 21.79
C LEU A 79 12.29 -2.55 20.48
N VAL A 80 13.29 -3.42 20.31
CA VAL A 80 14.18 -3.47 19.15
C VAL A 80 14.08 -4.85 18.49
N ALA A 81 14.18 -4.89 17.16
CA ALA A 81 14.24 -6.13 16.40
C ALA A 81 15.68 -6.63 16.24
N ASN A 82 15.85 -7.95 16.28
CA ASN A 82 17.10 -8.61 15.94
C ASN A 82 17.32 -8.62 14.40
N PRO A 83 18.48 -9.08 13.90
CA PRO A 83 18.73 -9.13 12.46
C PRO A 83 17.77 -10.04 11.67
N LYS A 84 17.14 -11.01 12.34
CA LYS A 84 16.11 -11.88 11.72
C LYS A 84 14.73 -11.22 11.62
N GLY A 85 14.54 -10.01 12.18
CA GLY A 85 13.25 -9.31 12.22
C GLY A 85 12.40 -9.68 13.45
N GLU A 86 12.94 -10.49 14.35
CA GLU A 86 12.27 -10.89 15.57
C GLU A 86 12.43 -9.83 16.66
N ILE A 87 11.35 -9.46 17.32
CA ILE A 87 11.39 -8.52 18.44
C ILE A 87 12.09 -9.17 19.65
N ILE A 88 13.09 -8.47 20.19
CA ILE A 88 13.80 -8.87 21.40
C ILE A 88 12.91 -8.52 22.61
N PRO A 89 12.49 -9.48 23.46
CA PRO A 89 11.53 -9.25 24.56
C PRO A 89 12.13 -8.44 25.74
N ARG A 90 13.35 -7.92 25.59
CA ARG A 90 14.01 -7.05 26.56
C ARG A 90 14.01 -5.62 26.01
N PRO A 91 13.20 -4.69 26.57
CA PRO A 91 13.12 -3.33 26.07
C PRO A 91 14.33 -2.49 26.50
N ILE A 92 14.53 -1.38 25.80
CA ILE A 92 15.39 -0.28 26.24
C ILE A 92 14.50 0.72 26.96
N LYS A 93 14.68 0.83 28.28
CA LYS A 93 13.81 1.64 29.15
C LYS A 93 14.27 3.09 29.15
N SER A 94 15.58 3.30 29.08
CA SER A 94 16.20 4.61 29.08
C SER A 94 15.95 5.35 27.76
N ASN A 95 16.02 6.68 27.80
CA ASN A 95 15.99 7.55 26.62
C ASN A 95 17.36 8.17 26.33
N TYR A 96 17.50 8.86 25.19
CA TYR A 96 18.77 9.47 24.82
C TYR A 96 19.19 10.63 25.73
N ARG A 97 18.24 11.30 26.40
CA ARG A 97 18.54 12.34 27.38
C ARG A 97 19.15 11.76 28.67
N GLU A 98 18.65 10.63 29.12
CA GLU A 98 19.14 9.90 30.31
C GLU A 98 20.43 9.12 30.05
N GLY A 99 20.64 8.71 28.80
CA GLY A 99 21.74 7.87 28.38
C GLY A 99 21.38 6.38 28.40
N LEU A 100 22.13 5.59 27.64
CA LEU A 100 21.92 4.15 27.51
C LEU A 100 23.01 3.40 28.27
N SER A 101 22.64 2.32 28.97
CA SER A 101 23.63 1.38 29.50
C SER A 101 24.36 0.65 28.36
N VAL A 102 25.52 0.05 28.67
CA VAL A 102 26.32 -0.71 27.68
C VAL A 102 25.49 -1.82 27.02
N VAL A 103 24.64 -2.51 27.79
CA VAL A 103 23.79 -3.60 27.30
C VAL A 103 22.67 -3.06 26.41
N GLU A 104 22.00 -1.98 26.81
CA GLU A 104 20.95 -1.35 26.01
C GLU A 104 21.50 -0.79 24.69
N TYR A 105 22.67 -0.15 24.75
CA TYR A 105 23.37 0.31 23.56
C TYR A 105 23.72 -0.86 22.63
N PHE A 106 24.28 -1.95 23.16
CA PHE A 106 24.60 -3.15 22.38
C PHE A 106 23.35 -3.76 21.71
N ILE A 107 22.23 -3.86 22.41
CA ILE A 107 20.96 -4.33 21.83
C ILE A 107 20.51 -3.41 20.69
N ALA A 108 20.60 -2.09 20.86
CA ALA A 108 20.23 -1.12 19.83
C ALA A 108 21.08 -1.23 18.55
N THR A 109 22.33 -1.69 18.64
CA THR A 109 23.21 -1.82 17.45
C THR A 109 22.73 -2.87 16.44
N HIS A 110 22.00 -3.90 16.88
CA HIS A 110 21.54 -4.98 16.00
C HIS A 110 20.59 -4.47 14.92
N GLY A 111 19.55 -3.73 15.34
CA GLY A 111 18.62 -3.09 14.41
C GLY A 111 19.36 -2.09 13.53
N ALA A 112 20.14 -1.19 14.14
CA ALA A 112 20.84 -0.14 13.39
C ALA A 112 21.76 -0.70 12.30
N ARG A 113 22.53 -1.75 12.60
CA ARG A 113 23.42 -2.40 11.63
C ARG A 113 22.66 -3.10 10.52
N LYS A 114 21.54 -3.76 10.83
CA LYS A 114 20.66 -4.34 9.81
C LYS A 114 20.10 -3.26 8.89
N GLY A 115 19.57 -2.17 9.44
CA GLY A 115 19.05 -1.05 8.65
C GLY A 115 20.12 -0.48 7.71
N LEU A 116 21.32 -0.20 8.22
CA LEU A 116 22.43 0.30 7.40
C LEU A 116 22.84 -0.67 6.29
N ALA A 117 22.90 -1.97 6.59
CA ALA A 117 23.25 -3.00 5.61
C ALA A 117 22.15 -3.15 4.55
N ASP A 118 20.88 -3.20 4.95
CA ASP A 118 19.73 -3.32 4.05
C ASP A 118 19.64 -2.10 3.12
N THR A 119 19.88 -0.89 3.62
CA THR A 119 19.92 0.31 2.77
C THR A 119 21.04 0.23 1.75
N ALA A 120 22.25 -0.16 2.17
CA ALA A 120 23.40 -0.27 1.26
C ALA A 120 23.17 -1.32 0.15
N LEU A 121 22.52 -2.45 0.48
CA LEU A 121 22.25 -3.52 -0.47
C LEU A 121 21.06 -3.19 -1.39
N ARG A 122 19.93 -2.76 -0.82
CA ARG A 122 18.66 -2.59 -1.56
C ARG A 122 18.63 -1.35 -2.47
N THR A 123 19.55 -0.41 -2.28
CA THR A 123 19.70 0.74 -3.20
C THR A 123 20.03 0.27 -4.61
N ALA A 124 20.85 -0.79 -4.75
CA ALA A 124 21.21 -1.36 -6.04
C ALA A 124 19.99 -1.99 -6.75
N ASP A 125 19.13 -2.71 -6.01
CA ASP A 125 17.93 -3.34 -6.55
C ASP A 125 16.95 -2.31 -7.12
N SER A 126 16.77 -1.19 -6.41
CA SER A 126 15.92 -0.10 -6.88
C SER A 126 16.47 0.57 -8.13
N GLY A 127 17.78 0.87 -8.16
CA GLY A 127 18.42 1.42 -9.35
C GLY A 127 18.33 0.48 -10.56
N TYR A 128 18.44 -0.83 -10.33
CA TYR A 128 18.25 -1.84 -11.36
C TYR A 128 16.81 -1.90 -11.89
N LEU A 129 15.81 -1.77 -11.01
CA LEU A 129 14.40 -1.66 -11.41
C LEU A 129 14.19 -0.43 -12.31
N THR A 130 14.70 0.74 -11.91
CA THR A 130 14.59 1.97 -12.73
C THR A 130 15.17 1.77 -14.12
N ARG A 131 16.37 1.15 -14.22
CA ARG A 131 16.99 0.84 -15.51
C ARG A 131 16.08 -0.02 -16.39
N ARG A 132 15.49 -1.07 -15.83
CA ARG A 132 14.56 -1.96 -16.57
C ARG A 132 13.28 -1.26 -16.98
N LEU A 133 12.73 -0.39 -16.12
CA LEU A 133 11.56 0.40 -16.46
C LEU A 133 11.86 1.32 -17.64
N VAL A 134 13.03 1.97 -17.67
CA VAL A 134 13.47 2.79 -18.81
C VAL A 134 13.65 1.94 -20.07
N ASP A 135 14.33 0.79 -19.97
CA ASP A 135 14.58 -0.10 -21.12
C ASP A 135 13.26 -0.51 -21.82
N VAL A 136 12.18 -0.75 -21.05
CA VAL A 136 10.86 -1.17 -21.58
C VAL A 136 10.03 0.02 -22.09
N SER A 137 10.17 1.19 -21.49
CA SER A 137 9.30 2.35 -21.75
C SER A 137 9.92 3.43 -22.64
N GLN A 138 11.19 3.34 -23.01
CA GLN A 138 11.90 4.38 -23.76
C GLN A 138 11.25 4.74 -25.11
N ASP A 139 10.55 3.79 -25.75
CA ASP A 139 9.88 4.00 -27.04
C ASP A 139 8.49 4.65 -26.89
N VAL A 140 8.00 4.83 -25.67
CA VAL A 140 6.71 5.48 -25.38
C VAL A 140 6.91 7.00 -25.40
N ILE A 141 6.73 7.57 -26.59
CA ILE A 141 6.82 9.00 -26.90
C ILE A 141 5.47 9.49 -27.42
N ILE A 142 5.11 10.75 -27.16
CA ILE A 142 3.94 11.37 -27.78
C ILE A 142 4.20 11.63 -29.26
N ARG A 143 3.44 11.00 -30.16
CA ARG A 143 3.66 11.08 -31.62
C ARG A 143 2.59 11.84 -32.39
N GLU A 144 1.40 11.97 -31.82
CA GLU A 144 0.26 12.64 -32.45
C GLU A 144 -0.64 13.27 -31.38
N GLU A 145 -1.52 14.19 -31.77
CA GLU A 145 -2.42 14.87 -30.82
C GLU A 145 -3.58 13.96 -30.37
N ASP A 146 -4.22 13.27 -31.32
CA ASP A 146 -5.42 12.48 -31.08
C ASP A 146 -5.46 11.24 -31.97
N CYS A 147 -5.55 10.05 -31.36
CA CYS A 147 -5.72 8.79 -32.08
C CYS A 147 -7.18 8.49 -32.46
N GLY A 148 -8.14 9.33 -32.02
CA GLY A 148 -9.56 9.20 -32.32
C GLY A 148 -10.29 8.11 -31.53
N THR A 149 -9.63 7.45 -30.57
CA THR A 149 -10.26 6.34 -29.85
C THR A 149 -11.37 6.82 -28.90
N GLU A 150 -12.51 6.14 -28.93
CA GLU A 150 -13.60 6.32 -27.97
C GLU A 150 -13.49 5.34 -26.79
N ARG A 151 -12.47 4.47 -26.82
CA ARG A 151 -12.21 3.49 -25.77
C ARG A 151 -11.55 4.17 -24.58
N GLY A 152 -12.14 3.94 -23.41
CA GLY A 152 -11.62 4.45 -22.15
C GLY A 152 -11.95 3.53 -20.99
N LEU A 153 -11.32 3.79 -19.85
CA LEU A 153 -11.60 3.09 -18.60
C LEU A 153 -12.63 3.87 -17.79
N LEU A 154 -13.54 3.14 -17.16
CA LEU A 154 -14.47 3.72 -16.19
C LEU A 154 -13.70 4.09 -14.92
N LYS A 155 -13.93 5.32 -14.44
CA LYS A 155 -13.38 5.86 -13.19
C LYS A 155 -14.52 6.45 -12.38
N VAL A 156 -14.58 6.04 -11.12
CA VAL A 156 -15.50 6.60 -10.14
C VAL A 156 -14.94 7.96 -9.68
N ILE A 157 -15.79 8.99 -9.72
CA ILE A 157 -15.46 10.37 -9.34
C ILE A 157 -16.25 10.89 -8.14
N ALA A 158 -17.43 10.32 -7.88
CA ALA A 158 -18.22 10.71 -6.72
C ALA A 158 -18.72 9.47 -5.98
N ASP A 159 -18.59 9.51 -4.66
CA ASP A 159 -19.29 8.60 -3.76
C ASP A 159 -20.51 9.33 -3.21
N LYS A 160 -21.64 8.61 -3.11
CA LYS A 160 -22.81 9.11 -2.39
C LYS A 160 -22.65 8.81 -0.91
N LEU A 161 -22.70 9.84 -0.08
CA LEU A 161 -22.88 9.65 1.36
C LEU A 161 -24.28 9.14 1.67
N ASP A 162 -24.46 8.64 2.90
CA ASP A 162 -25.76 8.15 3.41
C ASP A 162 -26.88 9.22 3.35
N ASP A 163 -26.51 10.51 3.25
CA ASP A 163 -27.42 11.64 3.08
C ASP A 163 -27.78 11.96 1.62
N GLY A 164 -27.22 11.23 0.65
CA GLY A 164 -27.43 11.42 -0.78
C GLY A 164 -26.60 12.54 -1.42
N THR A 165 -25.74 13.22 -0.66
CA THR A 165 -24.86 14.27 -1.18
C THR A 165 -23.68 13.64 -1.94
N PRO A 166 -23.43 14.05 -3.20
CA PRO A 166 -22.26 13.58 -3.93
C PRO A 166 -21.00 14.25 -3.36
N VAL A 167 -20.04 13.44 -2.91
CA VAL A 167 -18.73 13.90 -2.46
C VAL A 167 -17.65 13.27 -3.33
N LYS A 168 -16.59 14.04 -3.61
CA LYS A 168 -15.43 13.55 -4.36
C LYS A 168 -14.86 12.30 -3.69
N THR A 169 -14.72 11.24 -4.48
CA THR A 169 -14.02 10.02 -4.03
C THR A 169 -12.58 10.34 -3.62
N ALA A 170 -12.06 9.64 -2.61
CA ALA A 170 -10.71 9.89 -2.09
C ALA A 170 -9.58 9.80 -3.14
N ASN A 171 -9.80 9.09 -4.25
CA ASN A 171 -8.79 8.83 -5.26
C ASN A 171 -8.92 9.66 -6.55
N VAL A 172 -9.92 10.55 -6.65
CA VAL A 172 -10.21 11.30 -7.89
C VAL A 172 -9.02 12.09 -8.42
N GLU A 173 -8.26 12.71 -7.52
CA GLU A 173 -7.05 13.48 -7.85
C GLU A 173 -5.96 12.61 -8.51
N THR A 174 -5.97 11.30 -8.28
CA THR A 174 -5.01 10.38 -8.87
C THR A 174 -5.58 9.63 -10.08
N SER A 175 -6.89 9.41 -10.10
CA SER A 175 -7.53 8.52 -11.07
C SER A 175 -8.05 9.25 -12.31
N ALA A 176 -8.61 10.45 -12.14
CA ALA A 176 -9.33 11.18 -13.19
C ALA A 176 -8.70 12.55 -13.52
N TYR A 177 -8.12 13.23 -12.52
CA TYR A 177 -7.44 14.50 -12.74
C TYR A 177 -6.35 14.37 -13.82
N SER A 178 -6.18 15.42 -14.63
CA SER A 178 -5.22 15.51 -15.74
C SER A 178 -5.47 14.58 -16.94
N ARG A 179 -6.57 13.83 -16.97
CA ARG A 179 -6.94 12.94 -18.08
C ARG A 179 -7.94 13.62 -19.02
N SER A 180 -8.14 13.03 -20.19
CA SER A 180 -9.18 13.47 -21.13
C SER A 180 -10.41 12.58 -21.09
N ALA A 181 -11.59 13.17 -21.26
CA ALA A 181 -12.85 12.45 -21.39
C ALA A 181 -12.86 11.61 -22.68
N SER A 182 -13.37 10.38 -22.60
CA SER A 182 -13.44 9.48 -23.76
C SER A 182 -14.67 9.72 -24.63
N VAL A 183 -15.78 10.09 -23.98
CA VAL A 183 -17.09 10.38 -24.57
C VAL A 183 -17.62 11.67 -23.96
N ASP A 184 -18.61 12.29 -24.62
CA ASP A 184 -19.31 13.45 -24.08
C ASP A 184 -19.94 13.11 -22.73
N ILE A 185 -19.59 13.87 -21.69
CA ILE A 185 -20.14 13.71 -20.35
C ILE A 185 -21.32 14.68 -20.24
N VAL A 186 -22.53 14.12 -20.14
CA VAL A 186 -23.78 14.88 -20.07
C VAL A 186 -24.31 14.95 -18.65
N HIS A 187 -24.99 16.06 -18.34
CA HIS A 187 -25.71 16.20 -17.09
C HIS A 187 -26.88 15.19 -17.04
N PRO A 188 -27.05 14.41 -15.95
CA PRO A 188 -28.09 13.37 -15.85
C PRO A 188 -29.52 13.91 -16.03
N GLU A 189 -29.82 15.08 -15.47
CA GLU A 189 -31.17 15.68 -15.52
C GLU A 189 -31.42 16.60 -16.71
N THR A 190 -30.47 17.47 -17.09
CA THR A 190 -30.68 18.49 -18.13
C THR A 190 -30.29 18.03 -19.53
N GLY A 191 -29.46 16.98 -19.65
CA GLY A 191 -28.92 16.53 -20.94
C GLY A 191 -27.92 17.48 -21.59
N GLU A 192 -27.49 18.53 -20.87
CA GLU A 192 -26.45 19.45 -21.34
C GLU A 192 -25.08 18.78 -21.29
N VAL A 193 -24.25 18.99 -22.32
CA VAL A 193 -22.88 18.45 -22.37
C VAL A 193 -22.00 19.31 -21.45
N LEU A 194 -21.55 18.72 -20.34
CA LEU A 194 -20.67 19.38 -19.36
C LEU A 194 -19.21 19.36 -19.84
N VAL A 195 -18.75 18.21 -20.33
CA VAL A 195 -17.40 18.04 -20.87
C VAL A 195 -17.49 17.30 -22.21
N PRO A 196 -17.01 17.90 -23.32
CA PRO A 196 -17.01 17.22 -24.62
C PRO A 196 -15.96 16.10 -24.65
N ALA A 197 -16.10 15.16 -25.60
CA ALA A 197 -15.16 14.09 -25.86
C ALA A 197 -13.77 14.66 -26.19
N GLY A 198 -12.74 14.12 -25.55
CA GLY A 198 -11.37 14.64 -25.61
C GLY A 198 -11.16 15.94 -24.82
N GLY A 199 -12.19 16.43 -24.11
CA GLY A 199 -12.10 17.50 -23.15
C GLY A 199 -11.22 17.12 -21.96
N ASP A 200 -10.55 18.11 -21.41
CA ASP A 200 -9.54 17.96 -20.37
C ASP A 200 -10.18 18.03 -18.98
N LEU A 201 -9.81 17.11 -18.08
CA LEU A 201 -10.38 16.98 -16.74
C LEU A 201 -9.47 17.63 -15.71
N GLY A 202 -9.77 18.88 -15.35
CA GLY A 202 -9.18 19.59 -14.22
C GLY A 202 -10.07 19.57 -12.99
N ASP A 203 -9.65 20.28 -11.94
CA ASP A 203 -10.41 20.37 -10.69
C ASP A 203 -11.77 21.01 -10.90
N VAL A 204 -11.83 22.05 -11.75
CA VAL A 204 -13.06 22.81 -12.02
C VAL A 204 -14.09 21.94 -12.73
N GLU A 205 -13.67 21.19 -13.75
CA GLU A 205 -14.55 20.30 -14.50
C GLU A 205 -15.03 19.14 -13.61
N ILE A 206 -14.13 18.56 -12.80
CA ILE A 206 -14.49 17.50 -11.85
C ILE A 206 -15.48 18.01 -10.80
N ASP A 207 -15.28 19.20 -10.26
CA ASP A 207 -16.24 19.83 -9.33
C ASP A 207 -17.63 19.99 -9.95
N GLN A 208 -17.68 20.47 -11.20
CA GLN A 208 -18.95 20.60 -11.93
C GLN A 208 -19.64 19.25 -12.14
N LEU A 209 -18.88 18.20 -12.47
CA LEU A 209 -19.40 16.85 -12.65
C LEU A 209 -19.96 16.26 -11.35
N VAL A 210 -19.28 16.50 -10.22
CA VAL A 210 -19.72 16.04 -8.90
C VAL A 210 -20.99 16.78 -8.46
N ILE A 211 -21.05 18.11 -8.67
CA ILE A 211 -22.25 18.92 -8.38
C ILE A 211 -23.43 18.48 -9.26
N ALA A 212 -23.18 18.11 -10.52
CA ALA A 212 -24.18 17.57 -11.43
C ALA A 212 -24.63 16.14 -11.07
N GLY A 213 -24.04 15.51 -10.06
CA GLY A 213 -24.39 14.16 -9.61
C GLY A 213 -23.88 13.04 -10.51
N VAL A 214 -22.81 13.26 -11.29
CA VAL A 214 -22.16 12.22 -12.10
C VAL A 214 -21.23 11.39 -11.22
N GLU A 215 -21.51 10.08 -11.11
CA GLU A 215 -20.73 9.15 -10.28
C GLU A 215 -19.53 8.55 -11.01
N GLU A 216 -19.72 8.19 -12.28
CA GLU A 216 -18.71 7.51 -13.08
C GLU A 216 -18.47 8.24 -14.39
N ILE A 217 -17.20 8.33 -14.78
CA ILE A 217 -16.79 8.89 -16.06
C ILE A 217 -15.89 7.92 -16.81
N ARG A 218 -15.96 7.96 -18.14
CA ARG A 218 -15.05 7.20 -19.00
C ARG A 218 -13.91 8.10 -19.45
N VAL A 219 -12.69 7.79 -18.99
CA VAL A 219 -11.48 8.56 -19.32
C VAL A 219 -10.61 7.80 -20.32
N ARG A 220 -9.96 8.54 -21.22
CA ARG A 220 -8.94 7.98 -22.10
C ARG A 220 -7.71 7.58 -21.28
N THR A 221 -7.04 6.52 -21.74
CA THR A 221 -5.83 6.02 -21.10
C THR A 221 -4.82 5.59 -22.14
N VAL A 222 -3.54 5.58 -21.75
CA VAL A 222 -2.44 5.07 -22.57
C VAL A 222 -2.63 3.59 -22.96
N LEU A 223 -3.40 2.82 -22.18
CA LEU A 223 -3.68 1.41 -22.46
C LEU A 223 -4.69 1.17 -23.59
N THR A 224 -5.59 2.13 -23.83
CA THR A 224 -6.63 2.05 -24.87
C THR A 224 -6.28 2.91 -26.09
N CYS A 225 -5.07 3.47 -26.13
CA CYS A 225 -4.59 4.29 -27.23
C CYS A 225 -4.40 3.46 -28.51
N GLU A 226 -4.89 3.97 -29.63
CA GLU A 226 -4.84 3.31 -30.94
C GLU A 226 -3.78 3.93 -31.88
N ALA A 227 -2.92 4.79 -31.33
CA ALA A 227 -1.77 5.34 -32.05
C ALA A 227 -0.85 4.23 -32.58
N ALA A 228 -0.41 4.35 -33.84
CA ALA A 228 0.40 3.30 -34.49
C ALA A 228 1.79 3.10 -33.85
N ALA A 229 2.36 4.16 -33.28
CA ALA A 229 3.63 4.12 -32.56
C ALA A 229 3.62 5.14 -31.42
N GLY A 230 4.06 4.72 -30.23
CA GLY A 230 4.05 5.56 -29.04
C GLY A 230 2.64 5.76 -28.49
N THR A 231 2.30 7.00 -28.12
CA THR A 231 0.97 7.37 -27.58
C THR A 231 0.53 8.72 -28.13
N CYS A 232 -0.77 9.01 -28.10
CA CYS A 232 -1.29 10.33 -28.47
C CYS A 232 -1.43 11.25 -27.25
N ALA A 233 -1.43 12.57 -27.49
CA ALA A 233 -1.50 13.57 -26.42
C ALA A 233 -2.79 13.47 -25.61
N LYS A 234 -3.95 13.26 -26.25
CA LYS A 234 -5.24 13.12 -25.54
C LYS A 234 -5.38 11.83 -24.72
N CYS A 235 -4.73 10.73 -25.10
CA CYS A 235 -4.75 9.50 -24.30
C CYS A 235 -3.82 9.58 -23.08
N TYR A 236 -2.77 10.41 -23.15
CA TYR A 236 -1.92 10.72 -22.01
C TYR A 236 -2.58 11.74 -21.08
N GLY A 237 -3.01 12.88 -21.62
CA GLY A 237 -3.60 14.01 -20.89
C GLY A 237 -2.59 15.15 -20.69
N ARG A 238 -2.62 15.77 -19.51
CA ARG A 238 -1.70 16.87 -19.17
C ARG A 238 -0.32 16.36 -18.77
N SER A 239 0.72 17.11 -19.12
CA SER A 239 2.02 16.98 -18.49
C SER A 239 1.95 17.57 -17.08
N LEU A 240 2.16 16.74 -16.07
CA LEU A 240 2.10 17.15 -14.66
C LEU A 240 3.19 18.18 -14.29
N ALA A 241 4.23 18.29 -15.11
CA ALA A 241 5.29 19.28 -14.90
C ALA A 241 4.90 20.69 -15.37
N THR A 242 4.12 20.80 -16.45
CA THR A 242 3.75 22.09 -17.06
C THR A 242 2.30 22.49 -16.75
N GLY A 243 1.46 21.54 -16.35
CA GLY A 243 0.02 21.74 -16.13
C GLY A 243 -0.78 21.93 -17.41
N LYS A 244 -0.18 21.71 -18.59
CA LYS A 244 -0.82 21.83 -19.91
C LYS A 244 -0.93 20.47 -20.58
N LEU A 245 -1.69 20.39 -21.67
CA LEU A 245 -1.67 19.21 -22.55
C LEU A 245 -0.23 18.89 -22.95
N VAL A 246 0.11 17.60 -22.96
CA VAL A 246 1.46 17.12 -23.28
C VAL A 246 1.86 17.49 -24.71
N ASP A 247 3.12 17.89 -24.91
CA ASP A 247 3.63 18.28 -26.22
C ASP A 247 4.01 17.07 -27.08
N ILE A 248 3.88 17.21 -28.40
CA ILE A 248 4.37 16.19 -29.34
C ILE A 248 5.88 16.08 -29.23
N GLY A 249 6.37 14.85 -29.07
CA GLY A 249 7.79 14.54 -28.90
C GLY A 249 8.24 14.37 -27.45
N GLU A 250 7.36 14.59 -26.46
CA GLU A 250 7.70 14.37 -25.05
C GLU A 250 7.89 12.87 -24.75
N ALA A 251 9.02 12.54 -24.10
CA ALA A 251 9.40 11.16 -23.77
C ALA A 251 8.72 10.68 -22.48
N VAL A 252 7.40 10.54 -22.53
CA VAL A 252 6.55 10.21 -21.37
C VAL A 252 6.90 8.87 -20.73
N GLY A 253 7.42 7.90 -21.48
CA GLY A 253 7.87 6.62 -20.94
C GLY A 253 9.06 6.75 -19.99
N THR A 254 10.09 7.51 -20.38
CA THR A 254 11.25 7.78 -19.53
C THR A 254 10.85 8.55 -18.27
N ILE A 255 9.96 9.54 -18.41
CA ILE A 255 9.42 10.31 -17.27
C ILE A 255 8.67 9.39 -16.31
N ALA A 256 7.83 8.49 -16.82
CA ALA A 256 7.09 7.53 -16.00
C ALA A 256 8.03 6.56 -15.27
N ALA A 257 9.05 6.02 -15.96
CA ALA A 257 10.03 5.13 -15.36
C ALA A 257 10.80 5.80 -14.20
N GLN A 258 11.21 7.06 -14.37
CA GLN A 258 11.87 7.83 -13.31
C GLN A 258 10.92 8.15 -12.15
N SER A 259 9.66 8.50 -12.46
CA SER A 259 8.63 8.82 -11.46
C SER A 259 8.26 7.61 -10.58
N ILE A 260 8.53 6.38 -11.04
CA ILE A 260 8.38 5.16 -10.25
C ILE A 260 9.69 4.79 -9.56
N GLY A 261 10.81 4.88 -10.28
CA GLY A 261 12.11 4.42 -9.83
C GLY A 261 12.77 5.28 -8.75
N GLU A 262 12.64 6.61 -8.81
CA GLU A 262 13.20 7.52 -7.79
C GLU A 262 12.52 7.32 -6.44
N PRO A 263 11.17 7.29 -6.34
CA PRO A 263 10.50 7.00 -5.07
C PRO A 263 10.80 5.59 -4.56
N GLY A 264 10.96 4.60 -5.45
CA GLY A 264 11.40 3.25 -5.06
C GLY A 264 12.75 3.26 -4.35
N THR A 265 13.69 4.08 -4.84
CA THR A 265 15.03 4.23 -4.25
C THR A 265 14.96 5.00 -2.94
N GLN A 266 14.07 5.99 -2.88
CA GLN A 266 13.80 6.74 -1.67
C GLN A 266 13.17 5.86 -0.58
N LEU A 267 12.27 4.93 -0.93
CA LEU A 267 11.65 4.00 0.02
C LEU A 267 12.67 3.05 0.64
N THR A 268 13.65 2.57 -0.15
CA THR A 268 14.73 1.74 0.38
C THR A 268 15.69 2.53 1.27
N MET A 269 15.95 3.80 0.94
CA MET A 269 16.79 4.68 1.74
C MET A 269 16.10 5.20 3.01
N ARG A 270 14.84 5.67 2.98
CA ARG A 270 14.15 6.31 4.13
C ARG A 270 13.91 5.37 5.33
N THR A 271 14.21 4.09 5.21
CA THR A 271 14.20 3.11 6.32
C THR A 271 15.27 3.37 7.39
N PHE A 272 16.19 4.32 7.16
CA PHE A 272 17.19 4.77 8.15
C PHE A 272 16.65 5.08 9.55
N HIS A 273 15.41 5.58 9.67
CA HIS A 273 14.86 6.06 10.95
C HIS A 273 13.97 5.05 11.68
N THR A 274 13.56 3.98 11.01
CA THR A 274 12.68 2.93 11.58
C THR A 274 13.44 1.66 11.93
N GLY A 275 14.68 1.48 11.44
CA GLY A 275 15.53 0.28 11.60
C GLY A 275 15.94 -0.11 13.03
N GLY A 276 15.19 0.25 14.07
CA GLY A 276 15.43 -0.19 15.44
C GLY A 276 14.20 -0.09 16.34
N VAL A 277 13.02 0.22 15.81
CA VAL A 277 11.75 0.30 16.55
C VAL A 277 10.79 -0.67 15.89
N ALA A 278 10.14 -1.52 16.69
CA ALA A 278 9.11 -2.43 16.20
C ALA A 278 7.94 -1.64 15.56
N GLY A 279 7.61 -1.96 14.31
CA GLY A 279 6.54 -1.36 13.50
C GLY A 279 6.52 -1.98 12.09
N ASP A 280 5.53 -1.60 11.27
CA ASP A 280 5.39 -2.12 9.90
C ASP A 280 6.65 -1.83 9.08
N ASP A 281 7.34 -2.91 8.71
CA ASP A 281 8.60 -2.87 8.00
C ASP A 281 8.35 -2.48 6.53
N ILE A 282 8.49 -1.17 6.26
CA ILE A 282 8.39 -0.52 4.93
C ILE A 282 9.26 -1.24 3.88
N THR A 283 10.29 -1.99 4.30
CA THR A 283 11.20 -2.70 3.39
C THR A 283 10.51 -3.82 2.59
N HIS A 284 9.27 -4.21 2.90
CA HIS A 284 8.50 -5.18 2.10
C HIS A 284 7.89 -4.59 0.81
N GLY A 285 7.88 -3.26 0.64
CA GLY A 285 7.22 -2.61 -0.50
C GLY A 285 7.88 -2.89 -1.85
N LEU A 286 9.20 -2.74 -1.95
CA LEU A 286 9.90 -2.87 -3.24
C LEU A 286 9.82 -4.28 -3.85
N PRO A 287 10.02 -5.39 -3.10
CA PRO A 287 9.83 -6.73 -3.63
C PRO A 287 8.46 -6.95 -4.27
N ARG A 288 7.40 -6.39 -3.65
CA ARG A 288 6.04 -6.47 -4.20
C ARG A 288 5.88 -5.67 -5.49
N VAL A 289 6.45 -4.47 -5.55
CA VAL A 289 6.46 -3.65 -6.78
C VAL A 289 7.18 -4.39 -7.92
N VAL A 290 8.33 -5.00 -7.64
CA VAL A 290 9.08 -5.80 -8.63
C VAL A 290 8.26 -7.00 -9.10
N GLU A 291 7.61 -7.72 -8.18
CA GLU A 291 6.74 -8.87 -8.50
C GLU A 291 5.60 -8.48 -9.46
N LEU A 292 4.98 -7.32 -9.23
CA LEU A 292 3.92 -6.78 -10.08
C LEU A 292 4.42 -6.42 -11.49
N PHE A 293 5.58 -5.73 -11.60
CA PHE A 293 6.15 -5.36 -12.90
C PHE A 293 6.67 -6.55 -13.71
N GLU A 294 7.05 -7.63 -13.04
CA GLU A 294 7.52 -8.84 -13.70
C GLU A 294 6.39 -9.83 -14.00
N ALA A 295 5.14 -9.50 -13.64
CA ALA A 295 3.97 -10.36 -13.78
C ALA A 295 4.24 -11.80 -13.28
N ARG A 296 4.98 -11.92 -12.16
CA ARG A 296 5.30 -13.22 -11.57
C ARG A 296 4.07 -13.80 -10.92
N GLN A 297 3.93 -15.13 -11.01
CA GLN A 297 2.90 -15.84 -10.26
C GLN A 297 3.18 -15.72 -8.76
N PRO A 298 2.23 -15.21 -7.96
CA PRO A 298 2.46 -14.98 -6.55
C PRO A 298 2.57 -16.28 -5.77
N LYS A 299 3.41 -16.28 -4.74
CA LYS A 299 3.46 -17.38 -3.78
C LYS A 299 2.16 -17.38 -2.98
N GLY A 300 1.45 -18.52 -2.96
CA GLY A 300 0.14 -18.61 -2.32
C GLY A 300 -0.97 -17.95 -3.12
N LYS A 301 -0.95 -18.11 -4.45
CA LYS A 301 -2.02 -17.64 -5.34
C LYS A 301 -3.38 -18.13 -4.84
N ALA A 302 -4.33 -17.21 -4.77
CA ALA A 302 -5.72 -17.54 -4.50
C ALA A 302 -6.38 -17.90 -5.84
N PRO A 303 -6.99 -19.09 -5.97
CA PRO A 303 -7.74 -19.42 -7.17
C PRO A 303 -8.94 -18.47 -7.31
N ILE A 304 -9.16 -18.04 -8.55
CA ILE A 304 -10.34 -17.28 -8.98
C ILE A 304 -11.25 -18.21 -9.79
N SER A 305 -12.55 -18.01 -9.69
CA SER A 305 -13.50 -18.79 -10.49
C SER A 305 -13.42 -18.40 -11.96
N GLU A 306 -13.28 -19.38 -12.85
CA GLU A 306 -13.30 -19.17 -14.31
C GLU A 306 -14.74 -19.17 -14.85
N VAL A 307 -15.67 -19.76 -14.10
CA VAL A 307 -17.08 -19.89 -14.46
C VAL A 307 -17.98 -19.36 -13.36
N ALA A 308 -19.15 -18.84 -13.73
CA ALA A 308 -20.21 -18.53 -12.78
C ALA A 308 -21.00 -19.80 -12.48
N GLY A 309 -21.33 -20.03 -11.22
CA GLY A 309 -22.05 -21.24 -10.83
C GLY A 309 -22.09 -21.50 -9.35
N ARG A 310 -22.58 -22.68 -8.95
CA ARG A 310 -22.60 -23.09 -7.54
C ARG A 310 -21.34 -23.83 -7.16
N ILE A 311 -20.74 -23.43 -6.04
CA ILE A 311 -19.57 -24.09 -5.48
C ILE A 311 -19.96 -25.22 -4.54
N ALA A 312 -19.27 -26.35 -4.67
CA ALA A 312 -19.30 -27.46 -3.72
C ALA A 312 -17.90 -27.64 -3.14
N ILE A 313 -17.81 -27.73 -1.81
CA ILE A 313 -16.54 -27.90 -1.09
C ILE A 313 -16.37 -29.39 -0.79
N ASP A 314 -15.47 -30.05 -1.52
CA ASP A 314 -15.08 -31.44 -1.25
C ASP A 314 -13.84 -31.46 -0.34
N ASP A 315 -14.04 -31.79 0.94
CA ASP A 315 -12.99 -31.80 1.95
C ASP A 315 -12.58 -33.24 2.34
N THR A 316 -11.51 -33.74 1.71
CA THR A 316 -10.93 -35.05 2.03
C THR A 316 -9.82 -34.95 3.08
N ASP A 317 -9.39 -36.07 3.68
CA ASP A 317 -8.38 -36.07 4.76
C ASP A 317 -7.08 -35.32 4.41
N LYS A 318 -6.61 -35.41 3.15
CA LYS A 318 -5.34 -34.83 2.70
C LYS A 318 -5.46 -33.56 1.87
N THR A 319 -6.60 -33.34 1.20
CA THR A 319 -6.76 -32.25 0.23
C THR A 319 -8.16 -31.68 0.30
N ARG A 320 -8.27 -30.35 0.19
CA ARG A 320 -9.55 -29.69 -0.01
C ARG A 320 -9.67 -29.31 -1.48
N LYS A 321 -10.81 -29.59 -2.09
CA LYS A 321 -11.12 -29.22 -3.47
C LYS A 321 -12.35 -28.33 -3.48
N LEU A 322 -12.30 -27.29 -4.30
CA LEU A 322 -13.44 -26.43 -4.56
C LEU A 322 -13.94 -26.76 -5.97
N VAL A 323 -15.18 -27.19 -6.06
CA VAL A 323 -15.77 -27.71 -7.29
C VAL A 323 -16.84 -26.73 -7.73
N VAL A 324 -16.66 -26.06 -8.87
CA VAL A 324 -17.64 -25.11 -9.40
C VAL A 324 -18.42 -25.77 -10.53
N GLY A 325 -19.72 -25.96 -10.33
CA GLY A 325 -20.63 -26.39 -11.39
C GLY A 325 -21.20 -25.18 -12.09
N GLY A 326 -20.89 -25.00 -13.38
CA GLY A 326 -21.33 -23.84 -14.15
C GLY A 326 -22.83 -23.83 -14.42
N ASP A 327 -23.45 -22.66 -14.32
CA ASP A 327 -24.89 -22.50 -14.55
C ASP A 327 -25.31 -22.80 -16.01
N ASP A 328 -24.38 -22.61 -16.94
CA ASP A 328 -24.59 -22.79 -18.39
C ASP A 328 -24.51 -24.27 -18.83
N GLY A 329 -24.34 -25.21 -17.90
CA GLY A 329 -24.10 -26.62 -18.19
C GLY A 329 -22.67 -26.93 -18.68
N SER A 330 -21.75 -25.98 -18.48
CA SER A 330 -20.32 -26.15 -18.74
C SER A 330 -19.69 -27.21 -17.83
N GLU A 331 -18.51 -27.72 -18.21
CA GLU A 331 -17.79 -28.70 -17.40
C GLU A 331 -17.51 -28.19 -15.98
N VAL A 332 -17.57 -29.13 -15.04
CA VAL A 332 -17.30 -28.87 -13.62
C VAL A 332 -15.80 -28.62 -13.44
N ILE A 333 -15.45 -27.45 -12.90
CA ILE A 333 -14.04 -27.06 -12.70
C ILE A 333 -13.63 -27.33 -11.26
N GLU A 334 -12.53 -28.06 -11.08
CA GLU A 334 -11.96 -28.37 -9.76
C GLU A 334 -10.74 -27.48 -9.46
N TYR A 335 -10.79 -26.76 -8.34
CA TYR A 335 -9.68 -25.98 -7.79
C TYR A 335 -9.10 -26.67 -6.55
N PRO A 336 -7.91 -27.29 -6.62
CA PRO A 336 -7.27 -27.87 -5.46
C PRO A 336 -6.71 -26.76 -4.53
N VAL A 337 -7.12 -26.78 -3.26
CA VAL A 337 -6.69 -25.82 -2.24
C VAL A 337 -6.13 -26.52 -1.01
N THR A 338 -5.19 -25.87 -0.33
CA THR A 338 -4.64 -26.43 0.91
C THR A 338 -5.64 -26.26 2.06
N LYS A 339 -5.72 -27.21 3.00
CA LYS A 339 -6.58 -27.08 4.20
C LYS A 339 -6.25 -25.89 5.08
N ARG A 340 -5.01 -25.37 4.98
CA ARG A 340 -4.57 -24.17 5.71
C ARG A 340 -5.08 -22.88 5.07
N SER A 341 -5.53 -22.93 3.81
CA SER A 341 -6.09 -21.77 3.12
C SER A 341 -7.44 -21.41 3.73
N ARG A 342 -7.57 -20.16 4.18
CA ARG A 342 -8.84 -19.62 4.65
C ARG A 342 -9.74 -19.36 3.45
N LEU A 343 -10.95 -19.94 3.44
CA LEU A 343 -11.93 -19.74 2.37
C LEU A 343 -12.63 -18.39 2.54
N LEU A 344 -13.02 -17.78 1.42
CA LEU A 344 -13.85 -16.57 1.39
C LEU A 344 -15.32 -16.87 1.06
N ILE A 345 -15.62 -18.12 0.80
CA ILE A 345 -16.89 -18.62 0.29
C ILE A 345 -17.43 -19.73 1.18
N GLU A 346 -18.74 -19.95 1.08
CA GLU A 346 -19.47 -21.01 1.78
C GLU A 346 -19.89 -22.13 0.82
N ASP A 347 -20.15 -23.32 1.36
CA ASP A 347 -20.62 -24.45 0.57
C ASP A 347 -22.02 -24.18 -0.01
N GLY A 348 -22.21 -24.45 -1.29
CA GLY A 348 -23.45 -24.16 -2.01
C GLY A 348 -23.64 -22.69 -2.41
N GLN A 349 -22.69 -21.80 -2.11
CA GLN A 349 -22.72 -20.41 -2.53
C GLN A 349 -22.64 -20.29 -4.06
N HIS A 350 -23.36 -19.31 -4.61
CA HIS A 350 -23.20 -18.94 -6.01
C HIS A 350 -22.01 -17.99 -6.17
N VAL A 351 -21.11 -18.31 -7.11
CA VAL A 351 -19.92 -17.54 -7.41
C VAL A 351 -19.97 -16.97 -8.82
N GLU A 352 -19.44 -15.77 -8.99
CA GLU A 352 -19.32 -15.11 -10.30
C GLU A 352 -17.95 -15.36 -10.93
N VAL A 353 -17.86 -15.15 -12.25
CA VAL A 353 -16.58 -15.21 -12.99
C VAL A 353 -15.61 -14.18 -12.42
N GLY A 354 -14.38 -14.60 -12.12
CA GLY A 354 -13.34 -13.77 -11.52
C GLY A 354 -13.44 -13.63 -9.99
N GLN A 355 -14.42 -14.26 -9.34
CA GLN A 355 -14.53 -14.22 -7.88
C GLN A 355 -13.41 -15.01 -7.21
N GLN A 356 -12.77 -14.39 -6.23
CA GLN A 356 -11.68 -15.01 -5.47
C GLN A 356 -12.23 -15.98 -4.43
N LEU A 357 -11.75 -17.22 -4.44
CA LEU A 357 -12.30 -18.32 -3.63
C LEU A 357 -11.63 -18.45 -2.25
N THR A 358 -10.33 -18.11 -2.15
CA THR A 358 -9.58 -18.20 -0.90
C THR A 358 -8.85 -16.91 -0.59
N HIS A 359 -8.51 -16.70 0.69
CA HIS A 359 -7.61 -15.63 1.08
C HIS A 359 -6.23 -15.85 0.43
N GLY A 360 -5.64 -14.78 -0.11
CA GLY A 360 -4.35 -14.84 -0.80
C GLY A 360 -4.23 -13.76 -1.87
N THR A 361 -3.13 -13.81 -2.60
CA THR A 361 -2.83 -12.85 -3.67
C THR A 361 -3.45 -13.32 -4.98
N ARG A 362 -4.13 -12.42 -5.69
CA ARG A 362 -4.63 -12.70 -7.05
C ARG A 362 -3.45 -12.78 -8.02
N ASP A 363 -3.49 -13.76 -8.91
CA ASP A 363 -2.55 -13.86 -10.03
C ASP A 363 -2.90 -12.77 -11.05
N PRO A 364 -1.96 -11.92 -11.48
CA PRO A 364 -2.23 -10.92 -12.52
C PRO A 364 -2.35 -11.53 -13.94
N GLN A 365 -1.95 -12.79 -14.13
CA GLN A 365 -2.14 -13.57 -15.36
C GLN A 365 -3.51 -14.25 -15.34
#